data_AF-A0A6M6JNM0-F1
#
_entry.id   AF-A0A6M6JNM0-F1
#
_cell.length_a   1.000
_cell.length_b   1.000
_cell.length_c   1.000
_cell.angle_alpha   90.00
_cell.angle_beta   90.00
_cell.angle_gamma   90.00
#
_symmetry.space_group_name_H-M   'P 1'
#
loop_
_entity.id
_entity.type
_entity.pdbx_description
1 polymer ?
#
loop_
_entity_poly.entity_id
_entity_poly.type
_entity_poly.pdbx_seq_one_letter_code
_entity_poly.pdbx_strand_id
1 'polypeptide(L)'
;MAGCGGGDQEGSGDAAGGLAQLADEFLRVRHDLAPLLAKLQAELTDYGKVFTGDTVVAAIRHYDGYWRSPRVLGPTDRHSAYRLSQVTTEELAAGTGAAPTFPAGYRDVAPRLQPGLTVHRITFHEPGQSLGIDLDALVSVAGRWRLLPTPWLVLDVDEPGHSH
;
A
#
# COMPACT_ATOMS: atom_id res chain seq x y z
N MET A 1 25.03 28.53 23.90
CA MET A 1 23.81 28.91 23.15
C MET A 1 23.83 28.16 21.83
N ALA A 2 22.69 27.54 21.49
CA ALA A 2 22.23 27.02 20.19
C ALA A 2 23.30 26.41 19.23
N GLY A 3 23.23 25.14 18.83
CA GLY A 3 22.05 24.35 18.46
C GLY A 3 21.97 24.22 16.94
N CYS A 4 21.47 23.07 16.48
CA CYS A 4 21.16 22.68 15.09
C CYS A 4 22.22 21.83 14.37
N GLY A 5 22.35 20.59 14.84
CA GLY A 5 22.61 19.47 13.94
C GLY A 5 21.34 19.19 13.13
N GLY A 6 21.34 19.60 11.86
CA GLY A 6 20.38 19.12 10.88
C GLY A 6 20.94 17.86 10.26
N GLY A 7 20.47 16.71 10.71
CA GLY A 7 20.72 15.44 10.02
C GLY A 7 19.84 15.41 8.78
N ASP A 8 20.47 15.47 7.61
CA ASP A 8 19.86 15.02 6.37
C ASP A 8 19.44 13.55 6.53
N GLN A 9 18.15 13.25 6.44
CA GLN A 9 17.68 11.87 6.38
C GLN A 9 18.04 11.29 5.01
N GLU A 10 19.25 10.73 4.91
CA GLU A 10 19.56 9.66 3.95
C GLU A 10 18.67 8.46 4.28
N GLY A 11 17.66 8.21 3.44
CA GLY A 11 16.78 7.06 3.62
C GLY A 11 15.62 7.02 2.64
N SER A 12 15.87 7.15 1.34
CA SER A 12 14.81 6.93 0.33
C SER A 12 15.30 6.58 -1.08
N GLY A 13 16.60 6.34 -1.29
CA GLY A 13 17.13 5.99 -2.62
C GLY A 13 16.69 4.59 -3.07
N ASP A 14 16.73 3.61 -2.16
CA ASP A 14 16.44 2.21 -2.47
C ASP A 14 14.93 1.91 -2.56
N ALA A 15 14.11 2.53 -1.70
CA ALA A 15 12.67 2.32 -1.72
C ALA A 15 12.02 2.96 -2.96
N ALA A 16 12.43 4.18 -3.34
CA ALA A 16 11.93 4.82 -4.56
C ALA A 16 12.37 4.04 -5.82
N GLY A 17 13.61 3.55 -5.86
CA GLY A 17 14.10 2.69 -6.94
C GLY A 17 13.35 1.36 -7.02
N GLY A 18 13.11 0.71 -5.88
CA GLY A 18 12.35 -0.53 -5.81
C GLY A 18 10.88 -0.39 -6.22
N LEU A 19 10.24 0.73 -5.87
CA LEU A 19 8.84 0.99 -6.24
C LEU A 19 8.69 1.28 -7.74
N ALA A 20 9.64 2.03 -8.33
CA ALA A 20 9.67 2.26 -9.77
C ALA A 20 9.87 0.95 -10.55
N GLN A 21 10.79 0.09 -10.12
CA GLN A 21 10.98 -1.24 -10.69
C GLN A 21 9.71 -2.10 -10.61
N LEU A 22 8.98 -2.02 -9.49
CA LEU A 22 7.71 -2.72 -9.35
C LEU A 22 6.67 -2.17 -10.33
N ALA A 23 6.57 -0.85 -10.49
CA ALA A 23 5.67 -0.22 -11.47
C ALA A 23 6.00 -0.66 -12.91
N ASP A 24 7.28 -0.69 -13.27
CA ASP A 24 7.74 -1.19 -14.57
C ASP A 24 7.39 -2.68 -14.76
N GLU A 25 7.51 -3.50 -13.72
CA GLU A 25 7.12 -4.92 -13.78
C GLU A 25 5.61 -5.07 -14.02
N PHE A 26 4.77 -4.27 -13.35
CA PHE A 26 3.31 -4.24 -13.60
C PHE A 26 2.98 -3.88 -15.05
N LEU A 27 3.63 -2.86 -15.63
CA LEU A 27 3.44 -2.51 -17.04
C LEU A 27 3.89 -3.63 -17.97
N ARG A 28 5.00 -4.31 -17.66
CA ARG A 28 5.56 -5.40 -18.47
C ARG A 28 4.67 -6.65 -18.47
N VAL A 29 4.14 -7.03 -17.31
CA VAL A 29 3.35 -8.27 -17.14
C VAL A 29 1.84 -8.02 -17.13
N ARG A 30 1.37 -6.84 -17.56
CA ARG A 30 -0.03 -6.39 -17.48
C ARG A 30 -1.10 -7.36 -18.03
N HIS A 31 -0.73 -8.30 -18.88
CA HIS A 31 -1.63 -9.34 -19.41
C HIS A 31 -1.70 -10.62 -18.55
N ASP A 32 -0.77 -10.80 -17.61
CA ASP A 32 -0.73 -11.90 -16.65
C ASP A 32 -0.08 -11.43 -15.33
N LEU A 33 -0.91 -10.87 -14.45
CA LEU A 33 -0.47 -10.34 -13.15
C LEU A 33 -0.29 -11.41 -12.08
N ALA A 34 -0.82 -12.63 -12.29
CA ALA A 34 -0.82 -13.70 -11.30
C ALA A 34 0.57 -13.97 -10.70
N PRO A 35 1.66 -14.13 -11.48
CA PRO A 35 2.99 -14.37 -10.92
C PRO A 35 3.53 -13.18 -10.13
N LEU A 36 3.18 -11.94 -10.50
CA LEU A 36 3.60 -10.75 -9.76
C LEU A 36 2.84 -10.63 -8.44
N LEU A 37 1.52 -10.85 -8.46
CA LEU A 37 0.67 -10.83 -7.28
C LEU A 37 1.08 -11.90 -6.26
N ALA A 38 1.48 -13.09 -6.71
CA ALA A 38 2.00 -14.13 -5.84
C ALA A 38 3.27 -13.70 -5.07
N LYS A 39 4.14 -12.87 -5.68
CA LYS A 39 5.32 -12.31 -5.00
C LYS A 39 4.95 -11.21 -3.99
N LEU A 40 3.90 -10.45 -4.29
CA LEU A 40 3.42 -9.33 -3.46
C LEU A 40 2.52 -9.77 -2.31
N GLN A 41 2.04 -11.01 -2.32
CA GLN A 41 1.25 -11.57 -1.24
C GLN A 41 2.02 -11.48 0.08
N ALA A 42 1.38 -10.87 1.08
CA ALA A 42 1.90 -10.78 2.44
C ALA A 42 1.91 -12.17 3.11
N GLU A 43 3.01 -12.49 3.80
CA GLU A 43 3.09 -13.66 4.66
C GLU A 43 2.38 -13.38 6.00
N LEU A 44 2.03 -14.45 6.74
CA LEU A 44 1.39 -14.32 8.06
C LEU A 44 2.18 -13.40 9.01
N THR A 45 3.51 -13.46 8.96
CA THR A 45 4.41 -12.65 9.79
C THR A 45 4.49 -11.19 9.34
N ASP A 46 4.11 -10.89 8.10
CA ASP A 46 4.11 -9.52 7.58
C ASP A 46 2.92 -8.74 8.16
N TYR A 47 1.76 -9.37 8.41
CA TYR A 47 0.60 -8.69 9.01
C TYR A 47 0.89 -8.09 10.39
N GLY A 48 1.67 -8.77 11.24
CA GLY A 48 2.07 -8.24 12.55
C GLY A 48 3.04 -7.06 12.48
N LYS A 49 3.68 -6.84 11.32
CA LYS A 49 4.54 -5.69 11.04
C LYS A 49 3.76 -4.54 10.40
N VAL A 50 2.55 -4.79 9.90
CA VAL A 50 1.70 -3.78 9.27
C VAL A 50 0.59 -3.30 10.22
N PHE A 51 -0.06 -4.21 10.93
CA PHE A 51 -1.20 -3.95 11.79
C PHE A 51 -0.85 -4.11 13.28
N THR A 52 -1.65 -3.49 14.14
CA THR A 52 -1.53 -3.55 15.60
C THR A 52 -2.69 -4.30 16.25
N GLY A 53 -2.42 -4.91 17.40
CA GLY A 53 -3.42 -5.53 18.27
C GLY A 53 -4.29 -6.58 17.56
N ASP A 54 -5.58 -6.58 17.88
CA ASP A 54 -6.56 -7.53 17.34
C ASP A 54 -6.74 -7.41 15.82
N THR A 55 -6.40 -6.25 15.24
CA THR A 55 -6.44 -6.00 13.79
C THR A 55 -5.53 -6.95 13.02
N VAL A 56 -4.48 -7.49 13.64
CA VAL A 56 -3.62 -8.51 13.00
C VAL A 56 -4.44 -9.76 12.68
N VAL A 57 -5.30 -10.20 13.61
CA VAL A 57 -6.15 -11.38 13.42
C VAL A 57 -7.21 -11.11 12.36
N ALA A 58 -7.82 -9.92 12.41
CA ALA A 58 -8.78 -9.48 11.41
C ALA A 58 -8.17 -9.44 9.99
N ALA A 59 -6.95 -8.90 9.86
CA ALA A 59 -6.21 -8.86 8.61
C ALA A 59 -5.91 -10.27 8.08
N ILE A 60 -5.44 -11.18 8.93
CA ILE A 60 -5.19 -12.58 8.52
C ILE A 60 -6.46 -13.21 7.96
N ARG A 61 -7.61 -13.06 8.64
CA ARG A 61 -8.89 -13.61 8.19
C ARG A 61 -9.36 -12.99 6.87
N HIS A 62 -9.29 -11.67 6.76
CA HIS A 62 -9.66 -10.94 5.54
C HIS A 62 -8.84 -11.43 4.34
N TYR A 63 -7.51 -11.41 4.49
CA TYR A 63 -6.61 -11.66 3.38
C TYR A 63 -6.49 -13.15 3.02
N ASP A 64 -6.69 -14.08 3.96
CA ASP A 64 -6.77 -15.52 3.63
C ASP A 64 -7.90 -15.80 2.61
N GLY A 65 -9.04 -15.12 2.75
CA GLY A 65 -10.12 -15.17 1.77
C GLY A 65 -9.76 -14.46 0.47
N TYR A 66 -9.22 -13.24 0.55
CA TYR A 66 -8.86 -12.43 -0.61
C TYR A 66 -7.90 -13.15 -1.58
N TRP A 67 -6.83 -13.75 -1.06
CA TRP A 67 -5.78 -14.34 -1.88
C TRP A 67 -6.18 -15.64 -2.59
N ARG A 68 -7.33 -16.23 -2.25
CA ARG A 68 -7.91 -17.36 -3.00
C ARG A 68 -8.46 -16.93 -4.36
N SER A 69 -8.84 -15.66 -4.50
CA SER A 69 -9.33 -15.06 -5.75
C SER A 69 -8.99 -13.56 -5.78
N PRO A 70 -7.72 -13.20 -5.98
CA PRO A 70 -7.29 -11.80 -5.87
C PRO A 70 -7.94 -10.95 -6.95
N ARG A 71 -8.54 -9.83 -6.54
CA ARG A 71 -9.17 -8.85 -7.45
C ARG A 71 -8.35 -7.56 -7.47
N VAL A 72 -7.14 -7.65 -7.99
CA VAL A 72 -6.30 -6.46 -8.19
C VAL A 72 -6.55 -5.91 -9.58
N LEU A 73 -7.00 -4.67 -9.65
CA LEU A 73 -7.03 -3.92 -10.92
C LEU A 73 -5.60 -3.48 -11.25
N GLY A 74 -5.10 -3.89 -12.41
CA GLY A 74 -3.77 -3.51 -12.89
C GLY A 74 -3.84 -2.66 -14.17
N PRO A 75 -2.67 -2.23 -14.69
CA PRO A 75 -2.61 -1.45 -15.91
C PRO A 75 -3.15 -2.23 -17.12
N THR A 76 -3.56 -1.50 -18.15
CA THR A 76 -3.99 -2.05 -19.45
C THR A 76 -3.07 -1.50 -20.54
N ASP A 77 -3.24 -1.90 -21.80
CA ASP A 77 -2.44 -1.38 -22.91
C ASP A 77 -2.54 0.14 -23.11
N ARG A 78 -3.58 0.78 -22.55
CA ARG A 78 -3.73 2.24 -22.61
C ARG A 78 -2.82 2.96 -21.60
N HIS A 79 -2.42 2.26 -20.54
CA HIS A 79 -1.59 2.81 -19.49
C HIS A 79 -0.13 2.61 -19.84
N SER A 80 0.60 3.71 -20.05
CA SER A 80 2.03 3.69 -20.41
C SER A 80 2.89 4.58 -19.53
N ALA A 81 2.30 5.26 -18.54
CA ALA A 81 3.00 6.08 -17.56
C ALA A 81 2.47 5.78 -16.15
N TYR A 82 3.27 6.08 -15.14
CA TYR A 82 2.87 5.95 -13.74
C TYR A 82 3.32 7.14 -12.90
N ARG A 83 2.60 7.37 -11.81
CA ARG A 83 2.98 8.29 -10.75
C ARG A 83 3.15 7.51 -9.46
N LEU A 84 4.23 7.80 -8.74
CA LEU A 84 4.48 7.24 -7.43
C LEU A 84 4.06 8.24 -6.36
N SER A 85 3.36 7.78 -5.34
CA SER A 85 3.00 8.57 -4.16
C SER A 85 3.27 7.75 -2.93
N GLN A 86 3.62 8.43 -1.83
CA GLN A 86 3.86 7.79 -0.55
C GLN A 86 3.32 8.66 0.56
N VAL A 87 2.96 8.03 1.67
CA VAL A 87 2.47 8.70 2.88
C VAL A 87 2.86 7.88 4.09
N THR A 88 3.26 8.53 5.17
CA THR A 88 3.55 7.81 6.42
C THR A 88 2.27 7.50 7.19
N THR A 89 2.32 6.52 8.09
CA THR A 89 1.21 6.21 9.00
C THR A 89 0.82 7.40 9.87
N GLU A 90 1.78 8.22 10.27
CA GLU A 90 1.59 9.43 11.05
C GLU A 90 0.87 10.52 10.23
N GLU A 91 1.27 10.71 8.97
CA GLU A 91 0.59 11.63 8.05
C GLU A 91 -0.85 11.18 7.76
N LEU A 92 -1.07 9.87 7.57
CA LEU A 92 -2.41 9.30 7.40
C LEU A 92 -3.29 9.54 8.63
N ALA A 93 -2.77 9.30 9.84
CA ALA A 93 -3.50 9.53 11.08
C ALA A 93 -3.80 11.02 11.32
N ALA A 94 -2.86 11.90 10.96
CA ALA A 94 -3.01 13.35 11.10
C ALA A 94 -3.81 14.00 9.97
N GLY A 95 -4.02 13.30 8.85
CA GLY A 95 -4.64 13.87 7.64
C GLY A 95 -3.77 14.94 6.96
N THR A 96 -2.45 14.86 7.11
CA THR A 96 -1.49 15.84 6.60
C THR A 96 -0.65 15.28 5.45
N GLY A 97 0.23 16.10 4.86
CA GLY A 97 1.13 15.67 3.80
C GLY A 97 0.38 15.14 2.57
N ALA A 98 0.70 13.93 2.13
CA ALA A 98 0.07 13.27 0.99
C ALA A 98 -1.25 12.56 1.33
N ALA A 99 -1.65 12.48 2.61
CA ALA A 99 -2.83 11.73 3.04
C ALA A 99 -4.14 12.10 2.31
N PRO A 100 -4.44 13.38 1.99
CA PRO A 100 -5.65 13.74 1.24
C PRO A 100 -5.72 13.15 -0.17
N THR A 101 -4.58 12.70 -0.72
CA THR A 101 -4.53 12.07 -2.04
C THR A 101 -4.84 10.59 -2.01
N PHE A 102 -4.84 9.95 -0.82
CA PHE A 102 -5.14 8.53 -0.62
C PHE A 102 -6.64 8.32 -0.38
N PRO A 103 -7.18 7.10 -0.63
CA PRO A 103 -8.56 6.76 -0.32
C PRO A 103 -8.93 7.09 1.14
N ALA A 104 -10.14 7.61 1.34
CA ALA A 104 -10.60 8.06 2.66
C ALA A 104 -10.50 6.99 3.76
N GLY A 105 -10.68 5.71 3.41
CA GLY A 105 -10.57 4.59 4.35
C GLY A 105 -9.20 4.47 5.02
N TYR A 106 -8.12 5.03 4.43
CA TYR A 106 -6.82 5.06 5.08
C TYR A 106 -6.83 5.82 6.41
N ARG A 107 -7.65 6.88 6.52
CA ARG A 107 -7.80 7.62 7.77
C ARG A 107 -8.37 6.74 8.89
N ASP A 108 -9.29 5.85 8.52
CA ASP A 108 -10.00 4.99 9.49
C ASP A 108 -9.11 3.83 9.95
N VAL A 109 -8.27 3.29 9.07
CA VAL A 109 -7.32 2.22 9.41
C VAL A 109 -6.01 2.72 10.01
N ALA A 110 -5.62 3.98 9.80
CA ALA A 110 -4.34 4.52 10.28
C ALA A 110 -4.05 4.27 11.77
N PRO A 111 -5.01 4.41 12.71
CA PRO A 111 -4.78 4.11 14.13
C PRO A 111 -4.50 2.63 14.42
N ARG A 112 -4.77 1.74 13.45
CA ARG A 112 -4.55 0.29 13.53
C ARG A 112 -3.30 -0.17 12.78
N LEU A 113 -2.60 0.74 12.11
CA LEU A 113 -1.32 0.44 11.48
C LEU A 113 -0.17 0.60 12.48
N GLN A 114 0.93 -0.13 12.27
CA GLN A 114 2.15 0.07 13.05
C GLN A 114 2.73 1.47 12.75
N PRO A 115 3.28 2.17 13.75
CA PRO A 115 3.92 3.46 13.52
C PRO A 115 5.21 3.31 12.70
N GLY A 116 5.58 4.38 11.99
CA GLY A 116 6.78 4.44 11.16
C GLY A 116 6.68 3.69 9.83
N LEU A 117 5.49 3.21 9.45
CA LEU A 117 5.30 2.62 8.11
C LEU A 117 5.14 3.72 7.06
N THR A 118 5.60 3.40 5.85
CA THR A 118 5.30 4.19 4.66
C THR A 118 4.41 3.37 3.75
N VAL A 119 3.24 3.92 3.44
CA VAL A 119 2.31 3.36 2.47
C VAL A 119 2.57 4.02 1.12
N HIS A 120 2.70 3.19 0.10
CA HIS A 120 2.97 3.61 -1.26
C HIS A 120 1.76 3.34 -2.15
N ARG A 121 1.63 4.19 -3.17
CA ARG A 121 0.64 4.07 -4.24
C ARG A 121 1.32 4.26 -5.59
N ILE A 122 0.95 3.41 -6.53
CA ILE A 122 1.30 3.54 -7.95
C ILE A 122 0.02 3.88 -8.71
N THR A 123 -0.01 5.03 -9.38
CA THR A 123 -1.13 5.42 -10.25
C THR A 123 -0.72 5.24 -11.71
N PHE A 124 -1.24 4.23 -12.38
CA PHE A 124 -1.04 3.98 -13.81
C PHE A 124 -2.01 4.83 -14.63
N HIS A 125 -1.50 5.63 -15.56
CA HIS A 125 -2.32 6.55 -16.34
C HIS A 125 -1.94 6.54 -17.82
N GLU A 126 -2.87 6.99 -18.66
CA GLU A 126 -2.61 7.26 -20.07
C GLU A 126 -1.81 8.57 -20.21
N PRO A 127 -0.96 8.72 -21.24
CA PRO A 127 -0.26 9.98 -21.49
C PRO A 127 -1.23 11.16 -21.60
N GLY A 128 -1.00 12.21 -20.81
CA GLY A 128 -1.85 13.41 -20.78
C GLY A 128 -3.14 13.28 -19.96
N GLN A 129 -3.42 12.11 -19.36
CA GLN A 129 -4.51 11.92 -18.42
C GLN A 129 -4.04 12.08 -16.97
N SER A 130 -4.87 12.72 -16.15
CA SER A 130 -4.63 12.86 -14.71
C SER A 130 -5.27 11.74 -13.89
N LEU A 131 -6.23 11.02 -14.47
CA LEU A 131 -6.91 9.88 -13.86
C LEU A 131 -6.31 8.57 -14.36
N GLY A 132 -6.33 7.56 -13.52
CA GLY A 132 -5.68 6.29 -13.77
C GLY A 132 -6.20 5.17 -12.89
N ILE A 133 -5.55 4.01 -12.99
CA ILE A 133 -5.75 2.90 -12.08
C ILE A 133 -4.76 3.05 -10.94
N ASP A 134 -5.30 3.14 -9.72
CA ASP A 134 -4.52 3.18 -8.50
C ASP A 134 -4.25 1.76 -8.01
N LEU A 135 -2.98 1.44 -7.84
CA LEU A 135 -2.51 0.34 -7.02
C LEU A 135 -1.97 0.94 -5.73
N ASP A 136 -2.86 1.08 -4.75
CA ASP A 136 -2.51 1.53 -3.40
C ASP A 136 -2.15 0.35 -2.48
N ALA A 137 -1.81 0.67 -1.23
CA ALA A 137 -1.51 -0.29 -0.17
C ALA A 137 -0.24 -1.12 -0.38
N LEU A 138 0.75 -0.55 -1.07
CA LEU A 138 2.07 -1.14 -1.15
C LEU A 138 2.89 -0.71 0.07
N VAL A 139 3.42 -1.67 0.80
CA VAL A 139 4.30 -1.42 1.96
C VAL A 139 5.56 -2.25 1.81
N SER A 140 6.70 -1.68 2.19
CA SER A 140 7.95 -2.43 2.27
C SER A 140 8.12 -3.01 3.67
N VAL A 141 8.10 -4.35 3.76
CA VAL A 141 8.21 -5.08 5.02
C VAL A 141 9.41 -6.00 4.95
N ALA A 142 10.40 -5.77 5.82
CA ALA A 142 11.67 -6.50 5.83
C ALA A 142 12.36 -6.55 4.45
N GLY A 143 12.35 -5.43 3.73
CA GLY A 143 12.98 -5.29 2.40
C GLY A 143 12.19 -5.93 1.25
N ARG A 144 10.95 -6.37 1.49
CA ARG A 144 10.07 -6.96 0.46
C ARG A 144 8.81 -6.12 0.29
N TRP A 145 8.42 -5.88 -0.96
CA TRP A 145 7.15 -5.23 -1.27
C TRP A 145 5.98 -6.17 -1.02
N ARG A 146 5.03 -5.71 -0.21
CA ARG A 146 3.76 -6.40 0.05
C ARG A 146 2.60 -5.53 -0.36
N LEU A 147 1.61 -6.16 -0.98
CA LEU A 147 0.35 -5.54 -1.34
C LEU A 147 -0.70 -5.93 -0.30
N LEU A 148 -1.39 -4.95 0.27
CA LEU A 148 -2.50 -5.17 1.22
C LEU A 148 -3.77 -4.48 0.73
N PRO A 149 -4.46 -5.04 -0.27
CA PRO A 149 -5.54 -4.35 -0.97
C PRO A 149 -6.61 -3.83 -0.02
N THR A 150 -6.96 -2.55 -0.15
CA THR A 150 -8.04 -1.90 0.62
C THR A 150 -7.94 -2.17 2.12
N PRO A 151 -6.85 -1.76 2.79
CA PRO A 151 -6.51 -2.23 4.14
C PRO A 151 -7.53 -1.84 5.20
N TRP A 152 -8.40 -0.88 4.95
CA TRP A 152 -9.50 -0.51 5.86
C TRP A 152 -10.62 -1.56 5.94
N LEU A 153 -10.77 -2.45 4.95
CA LEU A 153 -11.79 -3.51 5.01
C LEU A 153 -11.50 -4.57 6.08
N VAL A 154 -10.30 -4.58 6.66
CA VAL A 154 -9.99 -5.43 7.81
C VAL A 154 -10.79 -5.01 9.05
N LEU A 155 -11.27 -3.76 9.10
CA LEU A 155 -12.07 -3.25 10.22
C LEU A 155 -13.48 -3.88 10.26
N ASP A 156 -13.99 -4.32 9.10
CA ASP A 156 -15.33 -4.88 8.96
C ASP A 156 -15.41 -6.37 9.37
N VAL A 157 -14.27 -7.05 9.53
CA VAL A 157 -14.18 -8.50 9.77
C VAL A 157 -14.73 -8.92 11.14
N ASP A 158 -14.72 -8.01 12.11
CA ASP A 158 -15.14 -8.27 13.49
C ASP A 158 -16.29 -7.34 13.95
N GLU A 159 -16.93 -6.58 13.05
CA GLU A 159 -18.16 -5.85 13.40
C GLU A 159 -19.37 -6.80 13.45
N PRO A 160 -20.06 -6.94 14.60
CA PRO A 160 -21.34 -7.64 14.65
C PRO A 160 -22.40 -6.81 13.93
N GLY A 161 -22.64 -7.07 12.63
CA GLY A 161 -23.77 -6.47 11.91
C GLY A 161 -23.64 -6.35 10.38
N HIS A 162 -22.45 -6.43 9.81
CA HIS A 162 -22.29 -6.33 8.35
C HIS A 162 -22.40 -7.71 7.68
N SER A 163 -23.63 -8.04 7.26
CA SER A 163 -23.87 -9.16 6.35
C SER A 163 -23.50 -8.76 4.92
N HIS A 164 -22.71 -9.61 4.26
CA HIS A 164 -22.46 -9.58 2.81
C HIS A 164 -23.74 -9.79 1.99
#